data_AF-A0A944Y8A8-F1
#
_entry.id   AF-A0A944Y8A8-F1
#
_cell.length_a   1.000
_cell.length_b   1.000
_cell.length_c   1.000
_cell.angle_alpha   90.00
_cell.angle_beta   90.00
_cell.angle_gamma   90.00
#
_symmetry.space_group_name_H-M   'P 1'
#
loop_
_entity.id
_entity.type
_entity.pdbx_description
1 polymer ?
#
loop_
_entity_poly.entity_id
_entity_poly.type
_entity_poly.pdbx_seq_one_letter_code
_entity_poly.pdbx_strand_id
1 'polypeptide(L)'
;MKFTHFKSIALIFVSSWFSMTCLIDFLAVPLLFRNVPDAEIAGKIGMKIFSTFNSLELGFGMASLILVYLMTKGRIKHRGTIITLFALALSTLISVAYIIKITPAVGEYANQMHQHVEESKEYKSAEEIHQFYHHLYVKLDAAKLILLLIVLVGLVSREDPELLAGHS
;
A
#
# COMPACT_ATOMS: atom_id res chain seq x y z
N MET A 1 26.32 -0.28 -12.60
CA MET A 1 25.05 -0.80 -13.17
C MET A 1 24.40 0.34 -13.93
N LYS A 2 23.96 0.14 -15.18
CA LYS A 2 23.43 1.21 -16.03
C LYS A 2 22.10 1.76 -15.47
N PHE A 3 21.83 3.06 -15.68
CA PHE A 3 20.60 3.74 -15.24
C PHE A 3 19.33 2.98 -15.67
N THR A 4 19.34 2.45 -16.88
CA THR A 4 18.27 1.61 -17.45
C THR A 4 17.94 0.39 -16.58
N HIS A 5 18.94 -0.26 -15.96
CA HIS A 5 18.72 -1.44 -15.14
C HIS A 5 18.02 -1.08 -13.82
N PHE A 6 18.41 0.03 -13.18
CA PHE A 6 17.73 0.50 -11.97
C PHE A 6 16.28 0.91 -12.25
N LYS A 7 16.02 1.56 -13.39
CA LYS A 7 14.66 1.92 -13.85
C LYS A 7 13.79 0.67 -14.02
N SER A 8 14.28 -0.35 -14.73
CA SER A 8 13.55 -1.60 -14.94
C SER A 8 13.26 -2.32 -13.62
N ILE A 9 14.23 -2.39 -12.70
CA ILE A 9 14.02 -3.02 -11.39
C ILE A 9 12.98 -2.22 -10.59
N ALA A 10 13.10 -0.88 -10.54
CA ALA A 10 12.10 -0.05 -9.84
C ALA A 10 10.69 -0.23 -10.42
N LEU A 11 10.55 -0.32 -11.75
CA LEU A 11 9.27 -0.60 -12.39
C LEU A 11 8.72 -1.98 -11.98
N ILE A 12 9.55 -3.03 -11.93
CA ILE A 12 9.13 -4.35 -11.49
C ILE A 12 8.62 -4.29 -10.05
N PHE A 13 9.35 -3.64 -9.14
CA PHE A 13 8.97 -3.55 -7.73
C PHE A 13 7.69 -2.75 -7.52
N VAL A 14 7.57 -1.56 -8.13
CA VAL A 14 6.38 -0.71 -7.98
C VAL A 14 5.16 -1.35 -8.64
N SER A 15 5.31 -1.95 -9.83
CA SER A 15 4.21 -2.66 -10.50
C SER A 15 3.77 -3.88 -9.69
N SER A 16 4.73 -4.66 -9.17
CA SER A 16 4.40 -5.81 -8.31
C SER A 16 3.64 -5.35 -7.07
N TRP A 17 4.10 -4.29 -6.43
CA TRP A 17 3.42 -3.73 -5.26
C TRP A 17 1.99 -3.29 -5.60
N PHE A 18 1.81 -2.48 -6.64
CA PHE A 18 0.50 -2.03 -7.10
C PHE A 18 -0.44 -3.21 -7.42
N SER A 19 0.04 -4.19 -8.19
CA SER A 19 -0.74 -5.37 -8.55
C SER A 19 -1.10 -6.20 -7.32
N MET A 20 -0.18 -6.38 -6.38
CA MET A 20 -0.42 -7.14 -5.15
C MET A 20 -1.54 -6.48 -4.33
N THR A 21 -1.52 -5.14 -4.17
CA THR A 21 -2.59 -4.38 -3.49
C THR A 21 -3.93 -4.61 -4.18
N CYS A 22 -4.01 -4.41 -5.50
CA CYS A 22 -5.25 -4.66 -6.24
C CYS A 22 -5.76 -6.10 -6.11
N LEU A 23 -4.86 -7.11 -6.17
CA LEU A 23 -5.26 -8.51 -6.06
C LEU A 23 -5.82 -8.84 -4.67
N ILE A 24 -5.23 -8.29 -3.61
CA ILE A 24 -5.71 -8.54 -2.26
C ILE A 24 -7.07 -7.88 -2.03
N ASP A 25 -7.18 -6.58 -2.35
CA ASP A 25 -8.37 -5.80 -2.00
C ASP A 25 -9.59 -6.13 -2.86
N PHE A 26 -9.38 -6.35 -4.16
CA PHE A 26 -10.49 -6.59 -5.09
C PHE A 26 -10.82 -8.05 -5.30
N LEU A 27 -9.89 -8.98 -5.03
CA LEU A 27 -10.12 -10.41 -5.27
C LEU A 27 -10.00 -11.23 -3.99
N ALA A 28 -8.83 -11.26 -3.35
CA ALA A 28 -8.56 -12.24 -2.29
C ALA A 28 -9.50 -12.05 -1.08
N VAL A 29 -9.68 -10.82 -0.62
CA VAL A 29 -10.52 -10.53 0.55
C VAL A 29 -12.01 -10.73 0.24
N PRO A 30 -12.58 -10.20 -0.86
CA PRO A 30 -13.96 -10.51 -1.23
C PRO A 30 -14.23 -12.01 -1.41
N LEU A 31 -13.29 -12.75 -2.02
CA LEU A 31 -13.42 -14.20 -2.19
C LEU A 31 -13.37 -14.94 -0.85
N LEU A 32 -12.56 -14.49 0.10
CA LEU A 32 -12.52 -15.06 1.44
C LEU A 32 -13.88 -14.93 2.12
N PHE A 33 -14.44 -13.71 2.19
CA PHE A 33 -15.74 -13.47 2.84
C PHE A 33 -16.91 -14.12 2.11
N ARG A 34 -16.79 -14.38 0.80
CA ARG A 34 -17.81 -15.11 0.04
C ARG A 34 -17.82 -16.61 0.34
N ASN A 35 -16.66 -17.21 0.60
CA ASN A 35 -16.52 -18.67 0.68
C ASN A 35 -16.44 -19.20 2.11
N VAL A 36 -16.16 -18.34 3.11
CA VAL A 36 -16.13 -18.73 4.52
C VAL A 36 -17.50 -18.38 5.14
N PRO A 37 -18.29 -19.37 5.60
CA PRO A 37 -19.65 -19.13 6.11
C PRO A 37 -19.70 -18.35 7.43
N ASP A 38 -18.64 -18.46 8.22
CA ASP A 38 -18.53 -17.84 9.53
C ASP A 38 -17.76 -16.51 9.43
N ALA A 39 -18.44 -15.41 9.75
CA ALA A 39 -17.89 -14.06 9.65
C ALA A 39 -16.73 -13.82 10.64
N GLU A 40 -16.75 -14.45 11.81
CA GLU A 40 -15.68 -14.35 12.81
C GLU A 40 -14.41 -15.04 12.30
N ILE A 41 -14.56 -16.24 11.74
CA ILE A 41 -13.45 -17.00 11.15
C ILE A 41 -12.90 -16.24 9.92
N ALA A 42 -13.78 -15.74 9.05
CA ALA A 42 -13.39 -14.95 7.89
C ALA A 42 -12.63 -13.68 8.30
N GLY A 43 -13.10 -12.98 9.33
CA GLY A 43 -12.46 -11.79 9.90
C GLY A 43 -11.05 -12.10 10.41
N LYS A 44 -10.88 -13.17 11.20
CA LYS A 44 -9.57 -13.61 11.72
C LYS A 44 -8.58 -13.94 10.59
N ILE A 45 -9.03 -14.67 9.58
CA ILE A 45 -8.20 -15.01 8.41
C ILE A 45 -7.85 -13.73 7.63
N GLY A 46 -8.84 -12.86 7.38
CA GLY A 46 -8.66 -11.59 6.67
C GLY A 46 -7.64 -10.70 7.35
N MET A 47 -7.74 -10.54 8.68
CA MET A 47 -6.77 -9.75 9.46
C MET A 47 -5.34 -10.31 9.38
N LYS A 48 -5.19 -11.64 9.36
CA LYS A 48 -3.87 -12.26 9.20
C LYS A 48 -3.29 -12.03 7.79
N ILE A 49 -4.14 -12.10 6.76
CA ILE A 49 -3.75 -11.79 5.38
C ILE A 49 -3.31 -10.32 5.30
N PHE A 50 -4.13 -9.37 5.78
CA PHE A 50 -3.81 -7.95 5.78
C PHE A 50 -2.52 -7.63 6.54
N SER A 51 -2.32 -8.18 7.74
CA SER A 51 -1.10 -7.94 8.53
C SER A 51 0.16 -8.43 7.81
N THR A 52 0.09 -9.63 7.22
CA THR A 52 1.21 -10.19 6.43
C THR A 52 1.47 -9.36 5.19
N PHE A 53 0.41 -8.98 4.49
CA PHE A 53 0.47 -8.19 3.28
C PHE A 53 1.04 -6.80 3.52
N ASN A 54 0.55 -6.08 4.54
CA ASN A 54 1.04 -4.74 4.89
C ASN A 54 2.53 -4.75 5.24
N SER A 55 3.02 -5.83 5.85
CA SER A 55 4.45 -6.03 6.10
C SER A 55 5.25 -6.19 4.79
N LEU A 56 4.72 -6.95 3.82
CA LEU A 56 5.31 -7.06 2.49
C LEU A 56 5.29 -5.72 1.76
N GLU A 57 4.18 -4.98 1.81
CA GLU A 57 4.05 -3.65 1.21
C GLU A 57 5.12 -2.69 1.71
N LEU A 58 5.38 -2.68 3.02
CA LEU A 58 6.46 -1.86 3.58
C LEU A 58 7.82 -2.28 3.01
N GLY A 59 8.08 -3.59 2.86
CA GLY A 59 9.28 -4.10 2.20
C GLY A 59 9.43 -3.60 0.77
N PHE A 60 8.36 -3.70 -0.04
CA PHE A 60 8.33 -3.18 -1.41
C PHE A 60 8.50 -1.67 -1.46
N GLY A 61 7.85 -0.92 -0.56
CA GLY A 61 7.95 0.53 -0.47
C GLY A 61 9.35 1.01 -0.14
N MET A 62 9.98 0.41 0.88
CA MET A 62 11.36 0.73 1.24
C MET A 62 12.34 0.38 0.12
N ALA A 63 12.22 -0.81 -0.49
CA ALA A 63 13.07 -1.22 -1.62
C ALA A 63 12.92 -0.26 -2.81
N SER A 64 11.68 0.08 -3.17
CA SER A 64 11.37 1.02 -4.26
C SER A 64 11.93 2.41 -3.95
N LEU A 65 11.77 2.91 -2.72
CA LEU A 65 12.25 4.21 -2.30
C LEU A 65 13.77 4.30 -2.44
N ILE A 66 14.50 3.28 -1.98
CA ILE A 66 15.96 3.19 -2.11
C ILE A 66 16.37 3.16 -3.58
N LEU A 67 15.74 2.31 -4.40
CA LEU A 67 16.06 2.19 -5.83
C LEU A 67 15.84 3.51 -6.57
N VAL A 68 14.69 4.16 -6.36
CA VAL A 68 14.37 5.43 -7.03
C VAL A 68 15.25 6.55 -6.51
N TYR A 69 15.57 6.59 -5.22
CA TYR A 69 16.51 7.56 -4.66
C TYR A 69 17.92 7.41 -5.26
N LEU A 70 18.46 6.19 -5.32
CA LEU A 70 19.77 5.92 -5.91
C LEU A 70 19.82 6.30 -7.39
N MET A 71 18.74 6.01 -8.14
CA MET A 71 18.61 6.40 -9.54
C MET A 71 18.55 7.92 -9.74
N THR A 72 18.06 8.66 -8.75
CA THR A 72 17.83 10.12 -8.85
C THR A 72 18.89 10.96 -8.14
N LYS A 73 19.88 10.33 -7.52
CA LYS A 73 21.02 10.98 -6.88
C LYS A 73 21.71 11.90 -7.90
N GLY A 74 21.65 13.21 -7.66
CA GLY A 74 22.19 14.25 -8.56
C GLY A 74 21.19 14.88 -9.56
N ARG A 75 19.96 14.35 -9.68
CA ARG A 75 18.90 14.86 -10.58
C ARG A 75 17.65 15.36 -9.83
N ILE A 76 17.79 15.65 -8.54
CA ILE A 76 16.71 16.10 -7.64
C ILE A 76 16.12 17.47 -8.06
N LYS A 77 16.73 18.18 -9.01
CA LYS A 77 16.25 19.49 -9.48
C LYS A 77 15.01 19.43 -10.41
N HIS A 78 14.66 18.26 -10.97
CA HIS A 78 13.49 18.13 -11.85
C HIS A 78 12.20 17.93 -11.06
N ARG A 79 11.15 18.72 -11.36
CA ARG A 79 9.83 18.62 -10.70
C ARG A 79 9.24 17.22 -10.72
N GLY A 80 9.31 16.52 -11.86
CA GLY A 80 8.80 15.14 -11.98
C GLY A 80 9.51 14.15 -11.05
N THR A 81 10.81 14.36 -10.77
CA THR A 81 11.57 13.56 -9.80
C THR A 81 11.09 13.74 -8.38
N ILE A 82 10.86 15.00 -8.00
CA ILE A 82 10.38 15.34 -6.67
C ILE A 82 8.98 14.75 -6.46
N ILE A 83 8.08 14.89 -7.44
CA ILE A 83 6.72 14.32 -7.37
C ILE A 83 6.77 12.79 -7.22
N THR A 84 7.60 12.10 -8.02
CA THR A 84 7.74 10.64 -7.95
C THR A 84 8.25 10.20 -6.57
N LEU A 85 9.30 10.84 -6.05
CA LEU A 85 9.85 10.52 -4.73
C LEU A 85 8.86 10.83 -3.61
N PHE A 86 8.15 11.95 -3.69
CA PHE A 86 7.13 12.34 -2.72
C PHE A 86 5.97 11.33 -2.69
N ALA A 87 5.43 10.97 -3.86
CA ALA A 87 4.36 9.99 -3.97
C ALA A 87 4.77 8.63 -3.41
N LEU A 88 6.01 8.20 -3.68
CA LEU A 88 6.55 6.94 -3.17
C LEU A 88 6.78 6.98 -1.65
N ALA A 89 7.31 8.08 -1.13
CA ALA A 89 7.49 8.28 0.31
C ALA A 89 6.14 8.28 1.04
N LEU A 90 5.13 8.97 0.50
CA LEU A 90 3.80 9.00 1.08
C LEU A 90 3.12 7.63 1.04
N SER A 91 3.25 6.88 -0.07
CA SER A 91 2.74 5.50 -0.17
C SER A 91 3.39 4.57 0.87
N THR A 92 4.70 4.73 1.08
CA THR A 92 5.45 3.97 2.09
C THR A 92 5.01 4.34 3.50
N LEU A 93 4.77 5.63 3.77
CA LEU A 93 4.28 6.10 5.06
C LEU A 93 2.88 5.56 5.38
N ILE A 94 1.99 5.47 4.39
CA ILE A 94 0.68 4.82 4.54
C ILE A 94 0.85 3.36 4.97
N SER A 95 1.78 2.64 4.35
CA SER A 95 2.08 1.23 4.70
C SER A 95 2.61 1.08 6.13
N VAL A 96 3.44 2.03 6.58
CA VAL A 96 3.87 2.09 8.00
C VAL A 96 2.66 2.30 8.92
N ALA A 97 1.75 3.21 8.58
CA ALA A 97 0.56 3.48 9.37
C ALA A 97 -0.36 2.25 9.48
N TYR A 98 -0.42 1.43 8.43
CA TYR A 98 -1.16 0.16 8.45
C TYR A 98 -0.62 -0.80 9.50
N ILE A 99 0.70 -1.04 9.50
CA ILE A 99 1.34 -1.98 10.43
C ILE A 99 1.21 -1.51 11.88
N ILE A 100 1.45 -0.21 12.13
CA ILE A 100 1.56 0.29 13.51
C ILE A 100 0.20 0.50 14.16
N LYS A 101 -0.78 1.04 13.41
CA LYS A 101 -2.01 1.55 14.03
C LYS A 101 -3.28 1.02 13.39
N ILE A 102 -3.40 1.08 12.06
CA ILE A 102 -4.71 0.88 11.42
C ILE A 102 -5.10 -0.61 11.44
N THR A 103 -4.24 -1.51 10.97
CA THR A 103 -4.55 -2.95 10.95
C THR A 103 -4.73 -3.52 12.36
N PRO A 104 -3.85 -3.21 13.35
CA PRO A 104 -4.09 -3.65 14.73
C PRO A 104 -5.42 -3.14 15.29
N ALA A 105 -5.76 -1.86 15.09
CA ALA A 105 -7.01 -1.29 15.58
C ALA A 105 -8.24 -1.98 14.97
N VAL A 106 -8.26 -2.20 13.65
CA VAL A 106 -9.38 -2.94 13.00
C VAL A 106 -9.54 -4.32 13.63
N GLY A 107 -8.45 -5.06 13.83
CA GLY A 107 -8.53 -6.40 14.43
C GLY A 107 -8.95 -6.39 15.90
N GLU A 108 -8.46 -5.42 16.68
CA GLU A 108 -8.80 -5.28 18.10
C GLU A 108 -10.29 -4.97 18.30
N TYR A 109 -10.82 -3.96 17.61
CA TYR A 109 -12.21 -3.57 17.77
C TYR A 109 -13.18 -4.59 17.14
N ALA A 110 -12.77 -5.30 16.08
CA ALA A 110 -13.54 -6.45 15.59
C ALA A 110 -13.63 -7.57 16.64
N ASN A 111 -12.56 -7.85 17.39
CA ASN A 111 -12.61 -8.83 18.47
C ASN A 111 -13.49 -8.34 19.65
N GLN A 112 -13.44 -7.06 19.99
CA GLN A 112 -14.30 -6.49 21.04
C GLN A 112 -15.79 -6.60 20.67
N MET A 113 -16.15 -6.35 19.41
CA MET A 113 -17.52 -6.54 18.93
C MET A 113 -18.02 -7.98 19.15
N HIS A 114 -17.20 -9.00 18.89
CA HIS A 114 -17.58 -10.40 19.12
C HIS A 114 -17.67 -10.80 20.61
N GLN A 115 -17.12 -10.01 21.52
CA GLN A 115 -17.16 -10.29 22.97
C GLN A 115 -18.38 -9.68 23.67
N HIS A 116 -19.14 -8.83 22.99
CA HIS A 116 -20.25 -8.10 23.55
C HIS A 116 -21.56 -8.42 22.81
N VAL A 117 -22.69 -8.30 23.51
CA VAL A 117 -24.01 -8.44 22.90
C VAL A 117 -24.25 -7.23 21.99
N GLU A 118 -24.78 -7.45 20.78
CA GLU A 118 -24.96 -6.41 19.74
C GLU A 118 -25.69 -5.14 20.22
N GLU A 119 -26.59 -5.27 21.20
CA GLU A 119 -27.37 -4.13 21.72
C GLU A 119 -26.67 -3.36 22.84
N SER A 120 -25.55 -3.87 23.36
CA SER A 120 -24.80 -3.24 24.44
C SER A 120 -24.15 -1.93 24.00
N LYS A 121 -23.88 -1.02 24.96
CA LYS A 121 -23.20 0.25 24.67
C LYS A 121 -21.76 0.01 24.22
N GLU A 122 -21.14 -1.02 24.78
CA GLU A 122 -19.78 -1.46 24.50
C GLU A 122 -19.65 -1.96 23.06
N TYR A 123 -20.61 -2.76 22.57
CA TYR A 123 -20.65 -3.18 21.16
C TYR A 123 -20.73 -1.98 20.22
N LYS A 124 -21.67 -1.05 20.46
CA LYS A 124 -21.85 0.13 19.60
C LYS A 124 -20.62 1.03 19.56
N SER A 125 -19.96 1.22 20.70
CA SER A 125 -18.73 1.99 20.76
C SER A 125 -17.59 1.31 20.00
N ALA A 126 -17.43 -0.02 20.13
CA ALA A 126 -16.43 -0.78 19.38
C ALA A 126 -16.73 -0.76 17.87
N GLU A 127 -18.00 -0.87 17.49
CA GLU A 127 -18.46 -0.80 16.10
C GLU A 127 -18.14 0.55 15.46
N GLU A 128 -18.44 1.67 16.12
CA GLU A 128 -18.14 3.01 15.62
C GLU A 128 -16.64 3.20 15.34
N ILE A 129 -15.80 2.74 16.28
CA ILE A 129 -14.34 2.85 16.14
C ILE A 129 -13.83 1.89 15.05
N HIS A 130 -14.33 0.65 15.01
CA HIS A 130 -14.02 -0.31 13.96
C HIS A 130 -14.36 0.25 12.58
N GLN A 131 -15.58 0.78 12.41
CA GLN A 131 -16.03 1.40 11.16
C GLN A 131 -15.16 2.61 10.79
N PHE A 132 -14.76 3.44 11.75
CA PHE A 132 -13.85 4.55 11.50
C PHE A 132 -12.51 4.07 10.91
N TYR A 133 -11.85 3.10 11.56
CA TYR A 133 -10.56 2.59 11.09
C TYR A 133 -10.69 1.82 9.79
N HIS A 134 -11.76 1.07 9.59
CA HIS A 134 -12.04 0.37 8.34
C HIS A 134 -12.23 1.35 7.17
N HIS A 135 -13.04 2.40 7.35
CA HIS A 135 -13.20 3.43 6.32
C HIS A 135 -11.92 4.20 6.07
N LEU A 136 -11.14 4.49 7.12
CA LEU A 136 -9.84 5.15 7.00
C LEU A 136 -8.88 4.27 6.19
N TYR A 137 -8.84 2.96 6.47
CA TYR A 137 -8.05 1.99 5.72
C TYR A 137 -8.40 2.05 4.23
N VAL A 138 -9.68 1.87 3.88
CA VAL A 138 -10.14 1.86 2.48
C VAL A 138 -9.80 3.17 1.74
N LYS A 139 -9.97 4.33 2.40
CA LYS A 139 -9.64 5.63 1.81
C LYS A 139 -8.14 5.80 1.59
N LEU A 140 -7.32 5.39 2.55
CA LEU A 140 -5.87 5.44 2.42
C LEU A 140 -5.37 4.47 1.35
N ASP A 141 -6.04 3.34 1.17
CA ASP A 141 -5.65 2.36 0.16
C ASP A 141 -5.93 2.86 -1.25
N ALA A 142 -7.11 3.44 -1.46
CA ALA A 142 -7.43 4.11 -2.71
C ALA A 142 -6.43 5.24 -3.01
N ALA A 143 -6.07 6.05 -2.01
CA ALA A 143 -5.06 7.10 -2.15
C ALA A 143 -3.69 6.51 -2.50
N LYS A 144 -3.26 5.44 -1.83
CA LYS A 144 -1.99 4.74 -2.09
C LYS A 144 -1.95 4.20 -3.52
N LEU A 145 -3.02 3.58 -4.01
CA LEU A 145 -3.10 3.10 -5.40
C LEU A 145 -2.93 4.25 -6.41
N ILE A 146 -3.55 5.40 -6.16
CA ILE A 146 -3.37 6.59 -7.01
C ILE A 146 -1.91 7.08 -6.96
N LEU A 147 -1.30 7.13 -5.78
CA LEU A 147 0.10 7.54 -5.62
C LEU A 147 1.06 6.58 -6.33
N LEU A 148 0.84 5.27 -6.21
CA LEU A 148 1.61 4.24 -6.92
C LEU A 148 1.46 4.37 -8.44
N LEU A 149 0.25 4.68 -8.93
CA LEU A 149 0.04 4.96 -10.35
C LEU A 149 0.82 6.19 -10.82
N ILE A 150 0.83 7.27 -10.03
CA ILE A 150 1.66 8.46 -10.31
C ILE A 150 3.14 8.07 -10.37
N VAL A 151 3.61 7.20 -9.47
CA VAL A 151 5.00 6.70 -9.49
C VAL A 151 5.26 5.90 -10.77
N LEU A 152 4.36 5.00 -11.18
CA LEU A 152 4.50 4.22 -12.42
C LEU A 152 4.59 5.12 -13.64
N VAL A 153 3.68 6.08 -13.79
CA VAL A 153 3.72 7.06 -14.88
C VAL A 153 5.01 7.88 -14.83
N GLY A 154 5.41 8.35 -13.64
CA GLY A 154 6.65 9.10 -13.46
C GLY A 154 7.92 8.30 -13.79
N LEU A 155 7.91 6.99 -13.54
CA LEU A 155 9.00 6.09 -13.90
C LEU A 155 9.03 5.82 -15.40
N VAL A 156 7.88 5.57 -16.04
CA VAL A 156 7.80 5.30 -17.49
C VAL A 156 8.19 6.54 -18.30
N SER A 157 7.63 7.70 -17.98
CA SER A 157 7.83 8.96 -18.73
C SER A 157 9.21 9.58 -18.60
N ARG A 158 10.12 8.99 -17.80
CA ARG A 158 11.51 9.45 -17.74
C ARG A 158 12.29 8.93 -18.93
N GLU A 159 12.71 9.85 -19.80
CA GLU A 159 13.65 9.58 -20.89
C GLU A 159 15.02 9.18 -20.35
N ASP A 160 15.68 8.23 -21.02
CA ASP A 160 17.04 7.85 -20.69
C ASP A 160 18.00 8.92 -21.24
N PRO A 161 18.79 9.59 -20.40
CA PRO A 161 19.70 10.62 -20.88
C PRO A 161 20.82 10.09 -21.77
N GLU A 162 21.09 8.78 -21.75
CA GLU A 162 21.99 8.13 -22.72
C GLU A 162 21.42 8.17 -24.15
N LEU A 163 20.10 8.13 -24.32
CA LEU A 163 19.45 8.31 -25.62
C LEU A 163 19.51 9.77 -26.09
N LEU A 164 19.43 10.73 -25.16
CA LEU A 164 19.51 12.16 -25.49
C LEU A 164 20.94 12.61 -25.84
N ALA A 165 21.96 12.02 -25.21
CA ALA A 165 23.37 12.35 -25.45
C ALA A 165 23.94 11.74 -26.74
N GLY A 166 23.26 10.77 -27.37
CA GLY A 166 23.65 10.18 -28.65
C GLY A 166 23.13 10.93 -29.88
N HIS A 167 22.32 11.98 -29.68
CA HIS A 167 21.70 12.79 -30.73
C HIS A 167 22.20 14.25 -30.76
N SER A 168 23.27 14.56 -30.02
CA SER A 168 23.95 15.87 -29.98
C SER A 168 25.35 15.78 -30.55
#